data_AF-A0A7C2Z9C3-F1
#
_entry.id   AF-A0A7C2Z9C3-F1
#
_cell.length_a   1.000
_cell.length_b   1.000
_cell.length_c   1.000
_cell.angle_alpha   90.00
_cell.angle_beta   90.00
_cell.angle_gamma   90.00
#
_symmetry.space_group_name_H-M   'P 1'
#
loop_
_entity.id
_entity.type
_entity.pdbx_description
1 polymer ?
#
loop_
_entity_poly.entity_id
_entity_poly.type
_entity_poly.pdbx_seq_one_letter_code
_entity_poly.pdbx_strand_id
1 'polypeptide(L)'
;MDVALLERDGEAFSRAITLEYYQHQAGLKPTLDLQPIYDSFRHLFTERTLQDLERAPVEPKARRFLQDFVVTETLEARVRDLTEKLAAAEAAATVVWDGERLPYRRAPTVWSQEPDPERRRRLNALWRQELTRFQPLRERRHRILVEEAANLGFGDYVACYDTLRGLNLASLSEQGRRFLSATADVYHDTLGGFLSRLGLRRGDAWKCDLGYLFRGVEFDRFFPSDELLPSLLGTLKEMGLQLDDRVDLDDEPRPLKTPRAACFPVEIPGDVRLILAPVGGRLDYETLFHEAGHTLHYANVDGTLPFAYRRLGDTSVT
;
A
#
# COMPACT_ATOMS: atom_id res chain seq x y z
N MET A 1 8.93 -29.76 -2.87
CA MET A 1 9.43 -28.84 -3.88
C MET A 1 10.81 -28.46 -3.43
N ASP A 2 11.77 -28.43 -4.36
CA ASP A 2 13.11 -27.94 -4.04
C ASP A 2 13.06 -26.44 -3.70
N VAL A 3 13.83 -26.01 -2.70
CA VAL A 3 13.86 -24.61 -2.24
C VAL A 3 14.42 -23.71 -3.33
N ALA A 4 15.45 -24.15 -4.06
CA ALA A 4 15.99 -23.37 -5.17
C ALA A 4 14.94 -23.14 -6.27
N LEU A 5 14.08 -24.13 -6.52
CA LEU A 5 12.95 -23.99 -7.44
C LEU A 5 11.89 -23.03 -6.91
N LEU A 6 11.55 -23.11 -5.61
CA LEU A 6 10.62 -22.17 -4.97
C LEU A 6 11.13 -20.73 -5.05
N GLU A 7 12.40 -20.48 -4.75
CA GLU A 7 12.97 -19.14 -4.77
C GLU A 7 12.99 -18.56 -6.19
N ARG A 8 13.42 -19.36 -7.18
CA ARG A 8 13.43 -18.94 -8.59
C ARG A 8 12.05 -18.60 -9.11
N ASP A 9 11.09 -19.51 -8.92
CA ASP A 9 9.73 -19.34 -9.44
C ASP A 9 8.95 -18.32 -8.61
N GLY A 10 9.21 -18.23 -7.31
CA GLY A 10 8.65 -17.22 -6.41
C GLY A 10 9.10 -15.82 -6.82
N GLU A 11 10.36 -15.64 -7.18
CA GLU A 11 10.85 -14.38 -7.73
C GLU A 11 10.18 -14.01 -9.07
N ALA A 12 10.06 -14.98 -9.98
CA ALA A 12 9.36 -14.76 -11.25
C ALA A 12 7.88 -14.40 -11.04
N PHE A 13 7.21 -15.04 -10.09
CA PHE A 13 5.86 -14.69 -9.67
C PHE A 13 5.80 -13.27 -9.11
N SER A 14 6.69 -12.92 -8.17
CA SER A 14 6.69 -11.60 -7.55
C SER A 14 6.96 -10.49 -8.57
N ARG A 15 7.85 -10.72 -9.55
CA ARG A 15 8.06 -9.82 -10.68
C ARG A 15 6.77 -9.60 -11.47
N ALA A 16 6.10 -10.69 -11.86
CA ALA A 16 4.88 -10.64 -12.65
C ALA A 16 3.74 -9.91 -11.91
N ILE A 17 3.50 -10.25 -10.63
CA ILE A 17 2.44 -9.66 -9.83
C ILE A 17 2.71 -8.17 -9.54
N THR A 18 3.95 -7.79 -9.23
CA THR A 18 4.31 -6.39 -8.99
C THR A 18 4.19 -5.56 -10.27
N LEU A 19 4.58 -6.09 -11.42
CA LEU A 19 4.42 -5.41 -12.70
C LEU A 19 2.93 -5.20 -13.05
N GLU A 20 2.09 -6.20 -12.80
CA GLU A 20 0.64 -6.11 -13.02
C GLU A 20 -0.01 -5.02 -12.15
N TYR A 21 0.34 -4.96 -10.86
CA TYR A 21 -0.09 -3.88 -9.97
C TYR A 21 0.45 -2.51 -10.40
N TYR A 22 1.72 -2.42 -10.81
CA TYR A 22 2.30 -1.19 -11.35
C TYR A 22 1.50 -0.70 -12.55
N GLN A 23 1.26 -1.55 -13.55
CA GLN A 23 0.54 -1.15 -14.77
C GLN A 23 -0.87 -0.65 -14.47
N HIS A 24 -1.59 -1.32 -13.55
CA HIS A 24 -2.92 -0.87 -13.13
C HIS A 24 -2.86 0.48 -12.40
N GLN A 25 -1.96 0.64 -11.42
CA GLN A 25 -1.89 1.85 -10.60
C GLN A 25 -1.26 3.05 -11.32
N ALA A 26 -0.35 2.81 -12.27
CA ALA A 26 0.22 3.81 -13.17
C ALA A 26 -0.81 4.29 -14.23
N GLY A 27 -1.98 3.63 -14.32
CA GLY A 27 -3.03 3.96 -15.28
C GLY A 27 -2.75 3.49 -16.70
N LEU A 28 -1.83 2.53 -16.88
CA LEU A 28 -1.50 1.91 -18.18
C LEU A 28 -2.55 0.89 -18.60
N LYS A 29 -3.28 0.31 -17.64
CA LYS A 29 -4.40 -0.61 -17.90
C LYS A 29 -5.59 -0.37 -16.95
N PRO A 30 -6.83 -0.54 -17.45
CA PRO A 30 -8.03 -0.26 -16.66
C PRO A 30 -8.39 -1.40 -15.69
N THR A 31 -7.95 -2.62 -15.96
CA THR A 31 -8.24 -3.82 -15.16
C THR A 31 -6.97 -4.38 -14.54
N LEU A 32 -7.15 -5.18 -13.50
CA LEU A 32 -6.12 -5.97 -12.88
C LEU A 32 -6.37 -7.43 -13.29
N ASP A 33 -5.38 -8.10 -13.86
CA ASP A 33 -5.47 -9.46 -14.41
C ASP A 33 -4.55 -10.40 -13.61
N LEU A 34 -4.97 -10.76 -12.40
CA LEU A 34 -4.22 -11.61 -11.46
C LEU A 34 -4.36 -13.09 -11.79
N GLN A 35 -5.53 -13.54 -12.27
CA GLN A 35 -5.80 -14.95 -12.51
C GLN A 35 -4.75 -15.63 -13.40
N PRO A 36 -4.37 -15.10 -14.58
CA PRO A 36 -3.36 -15.74 -15.42
C PRO A 36 -2.00 -15.90 -14.74
N ILE A 37 -1.63 -14.96 -13.86
CA ILE A 37 -0.39 -14.99 -13.10
C ILE A 37 -0.46 -16.12 -12.06
N TYR A 38 -1.50 -16.14 -11.22
CA TYR A 38 -1.67 -17.20 -10.22
C TYR A 38 -1.79 -18.59 -10.87
N ASP A 39 -2.47 -18.72 -12.01
CA ASP A 39 -2.61 -20.00 -12.71
C ASP A 39 -1.25 -20.52 -13.23
N SER A 40 -0.36 -19.61 -13.67
CA SER A 40 0.99 -19.95 -14.15
C SER A 40 1.94 -20.39 -13.03
N PHE A 41 1.71 -19.92 -11.80
CA PHE A 41 2.55 -20.20 -10.63
C PHE A 41 1.84 -21.03 -9.55
N ARG A 42 0.70 -21.66 -9.88
CA ARG A 42 -0.14 -22.39 -8.92
C ARG A 42 0.57 -23.50 -8.14
N HIS A 43 1.67 -24.04 -8.68
CA HIS A 43 2.48 -25.07 -8.01
C HIS A 43 3.20 -24.53 -6.76
N LEU A 44 3.40 -23.22 -6.66
CA LEU A 44 3.99 -22.59 -5.47
C LEU A 44 3.02 -22.60 -4.29
N PHE A 45 1.73 -22.40 -4.55
CA PHE A 45 0.72 -22.10 -3.54
C PHE A 45 -0.09 -23.36 -3.17
N THR A 46 0.62 -24.36 -2.62
CA THR A 46 0.02 -25.64 -2.23
C THR A 46 0.43 -26.04 -0.82
N GLU A 47 -0.43 -26.81 -0.13
CA GLU A 47 -0.08 -27.40 1.17
C GLU A 47 1.19 -28.25 1.10
N ARG A 48 1.41 -28.93 -0.03
CA ARG A 48 2.62 -29.71 -0.28
C ARG A 48 3.87 -28.81 -0.27
N THR A 49 3.80 -27.63 -0.85
CA THR A 49 4.92 -26.67 -0.80
C THR A 49 5.28 -26.31 0.64
N LEU A 50 4.28 -26.02 1.48
CA LEU A 50 4.51 -25.72 2.89
C LEU A 50 5.12 -26.90 3.65
N GLN A 51 4.63 -28.12 3.41
CA GLN A 51 5.17 -29.35 4.01
C GLN A 51 6.62 -29.63 3.59
N ASP A 52 6.93 -29.39 2.31
CA ASP A 52 8.27 -29.58 1.78
C ASP A 52 9.23 -28.51 2.33
N LEU A 53 8.79 -27.26 2.48
CA LEU A 53 9.53 -26.17 3.13
C LEU A 53 9.88 -26.49 4.59
N GLU A 54 8.95 -27.08 5.34
CA GLU A 54 9.16 -27.42 6.75
C GLU A 54 10.30 -28.44 6.95
N ARG A 55 10.48 -29.34 5.97
CA ARG A 55 11.50 -30.39 5.98
C ARG A 55 12.81 -29.97 5.33
N ALA A 56 12.82 -28.83 4.64
CA ALA A 56 13.98 -28.39 3.88
C ALA A 56 15.11 -27.90 4.80
N PRO A 57 16.39 -28.13 4.43
CA PRO A 57 17.55 -27.68 5.21
C PRO A 57 17.83 -26.18 4.98
N VAL A 58 16.85 -25.33 5.32
CA VAL A 58 16.92 -23.86 5.21
C VAL A 58 17.04 -23.25 6.61
N GLU A 59 17.80 -22.16 6.72
CA GLU A 59 17.88 -21.36 7.94
C GLU A 59 16.47 -20.96 8.44
N PRO A 60 16.19 -21.02 9.76
CA PRO A 60 14.86 -20.72 10.30
C PRO A 60 14.28 -19.36 9.86
N LYS A 61 15.11 -18.31 9.75
CA LYS A 61 14.64 -16.98 9.34
C LYS A 61 14.20 -16.95 7.88
N ALA A 62 15.05 -17.42 6.97
CA ALA A 62 14.69 -17.56 5.55
C ALA A 62 13.47 -18.45 5.33
N ARG A 63 13.39 -19.60 6.05
CA ARG A 63 12.23 -20.49 5.98
C ARG A 63 10.94 -19.75 6.34
N ARG A 64 10.96 -18.96 7.41
CA ARG A 64 9.79 -18.20 7.84
C ARG A 64 9.34 -17.17 6.79
N PHE A 65 10.27 -16.47 6.16
CA PHE A 65 9.94 -15.55 5.06
C PHE A 65 9.31 -16.28 3.87
N LEU A 66 9.88 -17.42 3.46
CA LEU A 66 9.31 -18.25 2.40
C LEU A 66 7.92 -18.80 2.77
N GLN A 67 7.72 -19.20 4.03
CA GLN A 67 6.42 -19.63 4.53
C GLN A 67 5.39 -18.49 4.52
N ASP A 68 5.76 -17.28 4.98
CA ASP A 68 4.89 -16.10 4.91
C ASP A 68 4.48 -15.79 3.48
N PHE A 69 5.43 -15.84 2.54
CA PHE A 69 5.16 -15.67 1.11
C PHE A 69 4.18 -16.72 0.59
N VAL A 70 4.46 -18.02 0.78
CA VAL A 70 3.59 -19.08 0.27
C VAL A 70 2.20 -19.01 0.90
N VAL A 71 2.09 -18.76 2.21
CA VAL A 71 0.81 -18.63 2.90
C VAL A 71 0.03 -17.40 2.39
N THR A 72 0.66 -16.23 2.38
CA THR A 72 0.03 -14.98 1.93
C THR A 72 -0.50 -15.13 0.51
N GLU A 73 0.31 -15.66 -0.40
CA GLU A 73 -0.08 -15.81 -1.80
C GLU A 73 -1.08 -16.94 -2.03
N THR A 74 -1.09 -17.97 -1.18
CA THR A 74 -2.17 -18.98 -1.18
C THR A 74 -3.50 -18.33 -0.83
N LEU A 75 -3.53 -17.46 0.18
CA LEU A 75 -4.73 -16.73 0.58
C LEU A 75 -5.18 -15.73 -0.49
N GLU A 76 -4.25 -14.96 -1.06
CA GLU A 76 -4.55 -14.01 -2.14
C GLU A 76 -5.04 -14.72 -3.41
N ALA A 77 -4.48 -15.88 -3.76
CA ALA A 77 -4.97 -16.70 -4.88
C ALA A 77 -6.45 -17.10 -4.71
N ARG A 78 -6.92 -17.32 -3.48
CA ARG A 78 -8.33 -17.66 -3.19
C ARG A 78 -9.29 -16.50 -3.41
N VAL A 79 -8.82 -15.27 -3.26
CA VAL A 79 -9.64 -14.07 -3.37
C VAL A 79 -9.33 -13.21 -4.59
N ARG A 80 -8.42 -13.65 -5.47
CA ARG A 80 -7.98 -12.91 -6.67
C ARG A 80 -9.17 -12.39 -7.49
N ASP A 81 -10.18 -13.20 -7.77
CA ASP A 81 -11.36 -12.77 -8.55
C ASP A 81 -12.12 -11.62 -7.87
N LEU A 82 -12.17 -11.62 -6.53
CA LEU A 82 -12.78 -10.53 -5.76
C LEU A 82 -11.90 -9.28 -5.78
N THR A 83 -10.58 -9.45 -5.71
CA THR A 83 -9.60 -8.37 -5.85
C THR A 83 -9.72 -7.69 -7.23
N GLU A 84 -9.78 -8.47 -8.31
CA GLU A 84 -9.97 -7.95 -9.68
C GLU A 84 -11.31 -7.22 -9.83
N LYS A 85 -12.41 -7.83 -9.34
CA LYS A 85 -13.75 -7.20 -9.35
C LYS A 85 -13.78 -5.89 -8.57
N LEU A 86 -13.12 -5.84 -7.41
CA LEU A 86 -13.00 -4.60 -6.62
C LEU A 86 -12.19 -3.54 -7.37
N ALA A 87 -11.03 -3.90 -7.93
CA ALA A 87 -10.19 -2.98 -8.69
C ALA A 87 -10.95 -2.39 -9.89
N ALA A 88 -11.63 -3.24 -10.67
CA ALA A 88 -12.44 -2.81 -11.81
C ALA A 88 -13.64 -1.94 -11.40
N ALA A 89 -14.35 -2.32 -10.32
CA ALA A 89 -15.48 -1.55 -9.82
C ALA A 89 -15.06 -0.15 -9.35
N GLU A 90 -13.92 -0.03 -8.65
CA GLU A 90 -13.41 1.27 -8.21
C GLU A 90 -12.86 2.13 -9.35
N ALA A 91 -12.22 1.51 -10.34
CA ALA A 91 -11.71 2.22 -11.52
C ALA A 91 -12.86 2.79 -12.38
N ALA A 92 -13.98 2.04 -12.50
CA ALA A 92 -15.14 2.46 -13.27
C ALA A 92 -16.07 3.45 -12.52
N ALA A 93 -15.97 3.52 -11.19
CA ALA A 93 -16.87 4.31 -10.38
C ALA A 93 -16.61 5.81 -10.49
N THR A 94 -17.70 6.57 -10.50
CA THR A 94 -17.69 8.04 -10.58
C THR A 94 -18.77 8.61 -9.67
N VAL A 95 -18.53 9.80 -9.13
CA VAL A 95 -19.54 10.61 -8.44
C VAL A 95 -19.87 11.85 -9.29
N VAL A 96 -21.11 12.32 -9.25
CA VAL A 96 -21.49 13.59 -9.90
C VAL A 96 -21.19 14.72 -8.94
N TRP A 97 -20.25 15.60 -9.32
CA TRP A 97 -19.79 16.72 -8.49
C TRP A 97 -19.80 18.00 -9.32
N ASP A 98 -20.53 19.03 -8.88
CA ASP A 98 -20.72 20.31 -9.59
C ASP A 98 -21.12 20.15 -11.08
N GLY A 99 -21.91 19.12 -11.40
CA GLY A 99 -22.37 18.84 -12.77
C GLY A 99 -21.40 18.01 -13.62
N GLU A 100 -20.21 17.71 -13.10
CA GLU A 100 -19.20 16.90 -13.77
C GLU A 100 -19.10 15.49 -13.20
N ARG A 101 -18.58 14.55 -14.01
CA ARG A 101 -18.28 13.18 -13.56
C ARG A 101 -16.88 13.15 -12.97
N LEU A 102 -16.79 13.09 -11.64
CA LEU A 102 -15.54 12.95 -10.92
C LEU A 102 -15.23 11.45 -10.67
N PRO A 103 -14.05 10.94 -11.08
CA PRO A 103 -13.64 9.57 -10.74
C PRO A 103 -13.66 9.32 -9.22
N TYR A 104 -14.17 8.17 -8.80
CA TYR A 104 -14.29 7.80 -7.39
C TYR A 104 -12.95 7.93 -6.63
N ARG A 105 -11.87 7.46 -7.25
CA ARG A 105 -10.50 7.50 -6.70
C ARG A 105 -9.98 8.93 -6.48
N ARG A 106 -10.52 9.92 -7.20
CA ARG A 106 -10.12 11.34 -7.12
C ARG A 106 -10.90 12.15 -6.09
N ALA A 107 -12.08 11.69 -5.66
CA ALA A 107 -12.87 12.45 -4.69
C ALA A 107 -12.12 12.77 -3.38
N PRO A 108 -11.28 11.87 -2.81
CA PRO A 108 -10.47 12.20 -1.65
C PRO A 108 -9.54 13.39 -1.84
N THR A 109 -8.87 13.47 -2.98
CA THR A 109 -7.99 14.58 -3.35
C THR A 109 -8.75 15.89 -3.50
N VAL A 110 -9.96 15.85 -4.04
CA VAL A 110 -10.79 17.06 -4.24
C VAL A 110 -11.30 17.57 -2.89
N TRP A 111 -11.86 16.69 -2.04
CA TRP A 111 -12.39 17.14 -0.76
C TRP A 111 -11.28 17.58 0.21
N SER A 112 -10.05 17.06 0.09
CA SER A 112 -8.94 17.52 0.95
C SER A 112 -8.48 18.93 0.62
N GLN A 113 -8.92 19.50 -0.49
CA GLN A 113 -8.60 20.87 -0.92
C GLN A 113 -9.81 21.81 -0.84
N GLU A 114 -11.01 21.29 -0.59
CA GLU A 114 -12.25 22.07 -0.53
C GLU A 114 -12.38 22.80 0.82
N PRO A 115 -12.25 24.15 0.85
CA PRO A 115 -12.29 24.92 2.09
C PRO A 115 -13.67 24.95 2.73
N ASP A 116 -14.76 24.89 1.95
CA ASP A 116 -16.11 24.90 2.47
C ASP A 116 -16.45 23.55 3.13
N PRO A 117 -16.69 23.50 4.45
CA PRO A 117 -16.99 22.25 5.16
C PRO A 117 -18.25 21.56 4.65
N GLU A 118 -19.27 22.30 4.26
CA GLU A 118 -20.51 21.72 3.75
C GLU A 118 -20.31 21.10 2.38
N ARG A 119 -19.61 21.79 1.47
CA ARG A 119 -19.24 21.26 0.15
C ARG A 119 -18.42 20.00 0.29
N ARG A 120 -17.37 20.04 1.11
CA ARG A 120 -16.49 18.91 1.37
C ARG A 120 -17.25 17.68 1.90
N ARG A 121 -18.17 17.89 2.84
CA ARG A 121 -19.04 16.83 3.41
C ARG A 121 -20.03 16.27 2.39
N ARG A 122 -20.60 17.11 1.51
CA ARG A 122 -21.46 16.65 0.41
C ARG A 122 -20.70 15.73 -0.53
N LEU A 123 -19.49 16.10 -0.95
CA LEU A 123 -18.67 15.22 -1.79
C LEU A 123 -18.31 13.91 -1.08
N ASN A 124 -17.95 13.98 0.21
CA ASN A 124 -17.69 12.78 1.00
C ASN A 124 -18.91 11.86 1.12
N ALA A 125 -20.12 12.42 1.25
CA ALA A 125 -21.36 11.65 1.29
C ALA A 125 -21.64 10.92 -0.03
N LEU A 126 -21.46 11.60 -1.18
CA LEU A 126 -21.58 10.98 -2.50
C LEU A 126 -20.57 9.84 -2.68
N TRP A 127 -19.32 10.07 -2.29
CA TRP A 127 -18.29 9.04 -2.34
C TRP A 127 -18.60 7.83 -1.45
N ARG A 128 -19.18 8.06 -0.25
CA ARG A 128 -19.61 6.99 0.64
C ARG A 128 -20.77 6.17 0.07
N GLN A 129 -21.65 6.76 -0.73
CA GLN A 129 -22.70 6.01 -1.43
C GLN A 129 -22.09 5.00 -2.39
N GLU A 130 -21.09 5.40 -3.17
CA GLU A 130 -20.33 4.48 -4.03
C GLU A 130 -19.56 3.44 -3.20
N LEU A 131 -18.91 3.85 -2.09
CA LEU A 131 -18.21 2.92 -1.20
C LEU A 131 -19.12 1.77 -0.74
N THR A 132 -20.38 2.06 -0.38
CA THR A 132 -21.35 1.04 0.05
C THR A 132 -21.58 -0.05 -0.99
N ARG A 133 -21.46 0.27 -2.29
CA ARG A 133 -21.60 -0.72 -3.38
C ARG A 133 -20.47 -1.74 -3.38
N PHE A 134 -19.29 -1.37 -2.88
CA PHE A 134 -18.12 -2.26 -2.81
C PHE A 134 -18.06 -3.06 -1.50
N GLN A 135 -18.77 -2.63 -0.46
CA GLN A 135 -18.70 -3.27 0.86
C GLN A 135 -19.02 -4.76 0.85
N PRO A 136 -20.05 -5.27 0.13
CA PRO A 136 -20.32 -6.70 0.06
C PRO A 136 -19.14 -7.51 -0.53
N LEU A 137 -18.44 -6.95 -1.51
CA LEU A 137 -17.24 -7.59 -2.10
C LEU A 137 -16.07 -7.59 -1.10
N ARG A 138 -15.85 -6.47 -0.39
CA ARG A 138 -14.80 -6.34 0.63
C ARG A 138 -15.05 -7.30 1.80
N GLU A 139 -16.28 -7.37 2.28
CA GLU A 139 -16.69 -8.27 3.36
C GLU A 139 -16.51 -9.73 2.95
N ARG A 140 -16.98 -10.10 1.75
CA ARG A 140 -16.80 -11.47 1.23
C ARG A 140 -15.32 -11.83 1.09
N ARG A 141 -14.49 -10.91 0.55
CA ARG A 141 -13.04 -11.10 0.43
C ARG A 141 -12.41 -11.33 1.81
N HIS A 142 -12.71 -10.46 2.76
CA HIS A 142 -12.17 -10.58 4.12
C HIS A 142 -12.58 -11.89 4.80
N ARG A 143 -13.85 -12.28 4.68
CA ARG A 143 -14.36 -13.54 5.24
C ARG A 143 -13.61 -14.76 4.71
N ILE A 144 -13.42 -14.85 3.38
CA ILE A 144 -12.67 -15.95 2.76
C ILE A 144 -11.22 -15.97 3.28
N LEU A 145 -10.56 -14.81 3.37
CA LEU A 145 -9.19 -14.76 3.91
C LEU A 145 -9.11 -15.30 5.35
N VAL A 146 -10.07 -14.95 6.21
CA VAL A 146 -10.11 -15.40 7.60
C VAL A 146 -10.39 -16.90 7.70
N GLU A 147 -11.36 -17.40 6.94
CA GLU A 147 -11.73 -18.82 6.89
C GLU A 147 -10.59 -19.67 6.34
N GLU A 148 -9.96 -19.26 5.23
CA GLU A 148 -8.86 -20.00 4.62
C GLU A 148 -7.60 -20.00 5.49
N ALA A 149 -7.29 -18.89 6.18
CA ALA A 149 -6.15 -18.86 7.10
C ALA A 149 -6.30 -19.84 8.27
N ALA A 150 -7.52 -20.02 8.79
CA ALA A 150 -7.81 -21.01 9.83
C ALA A 150 -7.56 -22.45 9.34
N ASN A 151 -7.80 -22.73 8.06
CA ASN A 151 -7.59 -24.05 7.45
C ASN A 151 -6.11 -24.40 7.23
N LEU A 152 -5.19 -23.43 7.28
CA LEU A 152 -3.76 -23.63 7.06
C LEU A 152 -2.99 -24.11 8.30
N GLY A 153 -3.67 -24.43 9.41
CA GLY A 153 -3.08 -25.05 10.59
C GLY A 153 -2.42 -24.07 11.58
N PHE A 154 -2.60 -22.76 11.39
CA PHE A 154 -2.10 -21.71 12.29
C PHE A 154 -3.11 -21.29 13.38
N GLY A 155 -4.27 -21.96 13.45
CA GLY A 155 -5.35 -21.63 14.39
C GLY A 155 -6.33 -20.63 13.80
N ASP A 156 -5.93 -19.35 13.73
CA ASP A 156 -6.73 -18.28 13.13
C ASP A 156 -5.88 -17.31 12.31
N TYR A 157 -6.56 -16.38 11.62
CA TYR A 157 -5.93 -15.37 10.78
C TYR A 157 -4.89 -14.50 11.51
N VAL A 158 -5.15 -14.15 12.77
CA VAL A 158 -4.27 -13.29 13.58
C VAL A 158 -3.04 -14.07 14.02
N ALA A 159 -3.24 -15.29 14.54
CA ALA A 159 -2.16 -16.17 14.97
C ALA A 159 -1.23 -16.57 13.81
N CYS A 160 -1.79 -16.72 12.61
CA CYS A 160 -1.05 -16.98 11.37
C CYS A 160 0.00 -15.89 11.12
N TYR A 161 -0.43 -14.63 11.01
CA TYR A 161 0.50 -13.52 10.75
C TYR A 161 1.38 -13.15 11.94
N ASP A 162 0.89 -13.29 13.18
CA ASP A 162 1.72 -13.05 14.38
C ASP A 162 2.93 -14.00 14.41
N THR A 163 2.70 -15.27 14.05
CA THR A 163 3.75 -16.30 13.99
C THR A 163 4.68 -16.10 12.80
N LEU A 164 4.14 -15.96 11.59
CA LEU A 164 4.93 -15.88 10.36
C LEU A 164 5.75 -14.58 10.27
N ARG A 165 5.23 -13.48 10.81
CA ARG A 165 5.93 -12.18 10.77
C ARG A 165 6.63 -11.85 12.09
N GLY A 166 6.51 -12.69 13.11
CA GLY A 166 7.18 -12.52 14.40
C GLY A 166 6.82 -11.21 15.09
N LEU A 167 5.56 -10.78 14.99
CA LEU A 167 5.11 -9.44 15.41
C LEU A 167 4.98 -9.30 16.92
N ASN A 168 4.69 -10.40 17.63
CA ASN A 168 4.33 -10.41 19.04
C ASN A 168 3.19 -9.41 19.32
N LEU A 169 2.06 -9.63 18.66
CA LEU A 169 0.89 -8.74 18.69
C LEU A 169 0.37 -8.49 20.10
N ALA A 170 0.54 -9.44 21.02
CA ALA A 170 0.19 -9.25 22.43
C ALA A 170 1.03 -8.14 23.07
N SER A 171 2.37 -8.20 22.94
CA SER A 171 3.27 -7.15 23.43
C SER A 171 3.05 -5.84 22.70
N LEU A 172 2.93 -5.87 21.37
CA LEU A 172 2.69 -4.67 20.56
C LEU A 172 1.37 -3.99 20.96
N SER A 173 0.31 -4.76 21.26
CA SER A 173 -0.96 -4.22 21.73
C SER A 173 -0.82 -3.55 23.10
N GLU A 174 -0.04 -4.12 24.01
CA GLU A 174 0.22 -3.49 25.31
C GLU A 174 1.00 -2.18 25.16
N GLN A 175 2.05 -2.17 24.34
CA GLN A 175 2.83 -0.97 24.02
C GLN A 175 1.94 0.09 23.35
N GLY A 176 1.09 -0.30 22.41
CA GLY A 176 0.13 0.56 21.74
C GLY A 176 -0.86 1.21 22.71
N ARG A 177 -1.43 0.44 23.66
CA ARG A 177 -2.33 1.01 24.69
C ARG A 177 -1.61 2.01 25.59
N ARG A 178 -0.37 1.72 26.01
CA ARG A 178 0.44 2.63 26.81
C ARG A 178 0.75 3.91 26.05
N PHE A 179 1.16 3.80 24.79
CA PHE A 179 1.42 4.94 23.91
C PHE A 179 0.16 5.80 23.72
N LEU A 180 -0.96 5.19 23.32
CA LEU A 180 -2.24 5.88 23.14
C LEU A 180 -2.67 6.62 24.40
N SER A 181 -2.55 5.99 25.58
CA SER A 181 -2.86 6.63 26.86
C SER A 181 -1.93 7.82 27.14
N ALA A 182 -0.61 7.65 26.95
CA ALA A 182 0.38 8.68 27.20
C ALA A 182 0.27 9.88 26.23
N THR A 183 -0.22 9.67 25.01
CA THR A 183 -0.36 10.71 23.98
C THR A 183 -1.80 11.23 23.82
N ALA A 184 -2.78 10.68 24.56
CA ALA A 184 -4.19 10.98 24.37
C ALA A 184 -4.48 12.48 24.51
N ASP A 185 -4.06 13.08 25.62
CA ASP A 185 -4.36 14.48 25.94
C ASP A 185 -3.70 15.42 24.93
N VAL A 186 -2.39 15.27 24.67
CA VAL A 186 -1.69 16.12 23.70
C VAL A 186 -2.27 16.01 22.29
N TYR A 187 -2.65 14.81 21.85
CA TYR A 187 -3.28 14.61 20.55
C TYR A 187 -4.66 15.27 20.51
N HIS A 188 -5.48 15.03 21.53
CA HIS A 188 -6.85 15.52 21.60
C HIS A 188 -6.94 17.04 21.72
N ASP A 189 -6.11 17.66 22.54
CA ASP A 189 -6.06 19.11 22.72
C ASP A 189 -5.54 19.79 21.46
N THR A 190 -4.47 19.26 20.87
CA THR A 190 -3.89 19.80 19.63
C THR A 190 -4.90 19.70 18.49
N LEU A 191 -5.49 18.52 18.27
CA LEU A 191 -6.50 18.31 17.23
C LEU A 191 -7.73 19.20 17.47
N GLY A 192 -8.19 19.33 18.72
CA GLY A 192 -9.31 20.20 19.09
C GLY A 192 -9.03 21.67 18.76
N GLY A 193 -7.82 22.15 19.05
CA GLY A 193 -7.39 23.50 18.70
C GLY A 193 -7.40 23.77 17.19
N PHE A 194 -6.90 22.83 16.39
CA PHE A 194 -6.91 22.95 14.93
C PHE A 194 -8.33 22.85 14.33
N LEU A 195 -9.15 21.90 14.80
CA LEU A 195 -10.54 21.79 14.35
C LEU A 195 -11.37 23.02 14.72
N SER A 196 -11.12 23.63 15.87
CA SER A 196 -11.82 24.85 16.28
C SER A 196 -11.55 26.03 15.33
N ARG A 197 -10.36 26.10 14.72
CA ARG A 197 -10.06 27.09 13.65
C ARG A 197 -10.86 26.85 12.37
N LEU A 198 -11.31 25.62 12.15
CA LEU A 198 -12.24 25.25 11.07
C LEU A 198 -13.71 25.37 11.49
N GLY A 199 -14.00 25.88 12.69
CA GLY A 199 -15.35 25.96 13.24
C GLY A 199 -15.96 24.61 13.63
N LEU A 200 -15.13 23.58 13.86
CA LEU A 200 -15.55 22.21 14.15
C LEU A 200 -15.18 21.78 15.57
N ARG A 201 -16.06 21.03 16.22
CA ARG A 201 -15.71 20.27 17.43
C ARG A 201 -15.19 18.90 17.03
N ARG A 202 -14.34 18.29 17.86
CA ARG A 202 -13.79 16.94 17.62
C ARG A 202 -14.87 15.89 17.32
N GLY A 203 -15.96 15.88 18.08
CA GLY A 203 -17.06 14.92 17.89
C GLY A 203 -17.88 15.13 16.62
N ASP A 204 -17.78 16.31 15.99
CA ASP A 204 -18.48 16.62 14.75
C ASP A 204 -17.58 16.44 13.51
N ALA A 205 -16.29 16.17 13.69
CA ALA A 205 -15.33 16.07 12.59
C ALA A 205 -15.42 14.70 11.89
N TRP A 206 -15.42 14.73 10.56
CA TRP A 206 -15.44 13.54 9.72
C TRP A 206 -14.09 13.34 9.02
N LYS A 207 -13.88 12.16 8.44
CA LYS A 207 -12.66 11.83 7.66
C LYS A 207 -12.29 12.90 6.63
N CYS A 208 -13.28 13.53 5.98
CA CYS A 208 -13.02 14.59 5.01
C CYS A 208 -12.51 15.88 5.66
N ASP A 209 -13.01 16.24 6.84
CA ASP A 209 -12.53 17.39 7.62
C ASP A 209 -11.07 17.19 8.06
N LEU A 210 -10.73 15.98 8.51
CA LEU A 210 -9.34 15.61 8.81
C LEU A 210 -8.48 15.64 7.54
N GLY A 211 -8.99 15.14 6.41
CA GLY A 211 -8.30 15.19 5.13
C GLY A 211 -7.94 16.63 4.70
N TYR A 212 -8.86 17.58 4.88
CA TYR A 212 -8.60 18.99 4.64
C TYR A 212 -7.57 19.56 5.63
N LEU A 213 -7.75 19.28 6.92
CA LEU A 213 -6.84 19.76 7.97
C LEU A 213 -5.39 19.28 7.74
N PHE A 214 -5.18 17.99 7.48
CA PHE A 214 -3.83 17.43 7.29
C PHE A 214 -3.21 17.78 5.94
N ARG A 215 -4.02 18.10 4.92
CA ARG A 215 -3.52 18.63 3.64
C ARG A 215 -2.81 19.96 3.82
N GLY A 216 -3.24 20.78 4.78
CA GLY A 216 -2.54 21.99 5.20
C GLY A 216 -2.31 22.96 4.04
N VAL A 217 -3.37 23.27 3.28
CA VAL A 217 -3.33 24.08 2.05
C VAL A 217 -2.66 25.45 2.29
N GLU A 218 -2.73 25.99 3.51
CA GLU A 218 -2.09 27.25 3.88
C GLU A 218 -0.55 27.23 3.75
N PHE A 219 0.06 26.05 3.70
CA PHE A 219 1.51 25.87 3.58
C PHE A 219 1.99 25.69 2.14
N ASP A 220 1.10 25.58 1.14
CA ASP A 220 1.47 25.22 -0.24
C ASP A 220 2.50 26.17 -0.86
N ARG A 221 2.47 27.46 -0.49
CA ARG A 221 3.44 28.45 -0.94
C ARG A 221 4.90 28.12 -0.57
N PHE A 222 5.12 27.25 0.42
CA PHE A 222 6.44 26.80 0.87
C PHE A 222 6.85 25.45 0.25
N PHE A 223 5.95 24.81 -0.50
CA PHE A 223 6.13 23.48 -1.10
C PHE A 223 5.65 23.51 -2.56
N PRO A 224 6.27 24.32 -3.42
CA PRO A 224 5.81 24.48 -4.80
C PRO A 224 6.15 23.23 -5.63
N SER A 225 5.30 22.89 -6.60
CA SER A 225 5.41 21.61 -7.33
C SER A 225 6.68 21.48 -8.17
N ASP A 226 7.23 22.60 -8.65
CA ASP A 226 8.47 22.65 -9.43
C ASP A 226 9.72 22.35 -8.61
N GLU A 227 9.67 22.53 -7.28
CA GLU A 227 10.77 22.22 -6.36
C GLU A 227 10.67 20.80 -5.77
N LEU A 228 9.61 20.05 -6.06
CA LEU A 228 9.34 18.73 -5.49
C LEU A 228 10.47 17.72 -5.79
N LEU A 229 10.74 17.46 -7.06
CA LEU A 229 11.82 16.56 -7.48
C LEU A 229 13.22 17.16 -7.22
N PRO A 230 13.50 18.44 -7.52
CA PRO A 230 14.79 19.05 -7.20
C PRO A 230 15.16 18.93 -5.70
N SER A 231 14.20 19.10 -4.79
CA SER A 231 14.45 18.98 -3.35
C SER A 231 14.86 17.58 -2.93
N LEU A 232 14.21 16.55 -3.50
CA LEU A 232 14.61 15.15 -3.27
C LEU A 232 16.03 14.91 -3.79
N LEU A 233 16.26 15.19 -5.07
CA LEU A 233 17.55 14.91 -5.72
C LEU A 233 18.71 15.67 -5.05
N GLY A 234 18.48 16.93 -4.67
CA GLY A 234 19.44 17.73 -3.91
C GLY A 234 19.75 17.10 -2.55
N THR A 235 18.73 16.70 -1.80
CA THR A 235 18.91 16.08 -0.49
C THR A 235 19.65 14.75 -0.58
N LEU A 236 19.28 13.88 -1.53
CA LEU A 236 19.96 12.62 -1.76
C LEU A 236 21.44 12.84 -2.11
N LYS A 237 21.73 13.79 -3.00
CA LYS A 237 23.10 14.13 -3.39
C LYS A 237 23.94 14.56 -2.19
N GLU A 238 23.41 15.43 -1.32
CA GLU A 238 24.11 15.87 -0.10
C GLU A 238 24.31 14.71 0.91
N MET A 239 23.43 13.70 0.89
CA MET A 239 23.61 12.46 1.65
C MET A 239 24.58 11.47 0.99
N GLY A 240 25.11 11.76 -0.19
CA GLY A 240 25.94 10.84 -0.97
C GLY A 240 25.15 9.70 -1.64
N LEU A 241 23.85 9.89 -1.83
CA LEU A 241 22.92 8.97 -2.49
C LEU A 241 22.50 9.50 -3.86
N GLN A 242 22.07 8.60 -4.74
CA GLN A 242 21.53 8.95 -6.05
C GLN A 242 20.46 7.94 -6.48
N LEU A 243 19.51 8.40 -7.28
CA LEU A 243 18.66 7.52 -8.09
C LEU A 243 19.43 7.27 -9.40
N ASP A 244 19.72 6.00 -9.70
CA ASP A 244 20.43 5.62 -10.92
C ASP A 244 19.49 4.96 -11.94
N ASP A 245 20.06 4.36 -12.98
CA ASP A 245 19.34 3.77 -14.12
C ASP A 245 18.47 2.56 -13.76
N ARG A 246 18.56 2.04 -12.53
CA ARG A 246 17.68 0.99 -12.01
C ARG A 246 16.33 1.54 -11.53
N VAL A 247 16.21 2.85 -11.38
CA VAL A 247 15.00 3.52 -10.89
C VAL A 247 14.25 4.19 -12.05
N ASP A 248 13.02 3.75 -12.29
CA ASP A 248 12.09 4.40 -13.23
C ASP A 248 11.14 5.32 -12.48
N LEU A 249 11.23 6.63 -12.75
CA LEU A 249 10.35 7.64 -12.17
C LEU A 249 9.17 7.90 -13.10
N ASP A 250 8.01 7.35 -12.78
CA ASP A 250 6.77 7.55 -13.53
C ASP A 250 5.98 8.72 -12.93
N ASP A 251 6.26 9.93 -13.41
CA ASP A 251 5.52 11.17 -13.07
C ASP A 251 4.47 11.55 -14.13
N GLU A 252 4.31 10.75 -15.18
CA GLU A 252 3.40 11.06 -16.29
C GLU A 252 1.93 11.05 -15.79
N PRO A 253 1.16 12.12 -16.06
CA PRO A 253 -0.24 12.18 -15.68
C PRO A 253 -1.09 11.29 -16.61
N ARG A 254 -1.84 10.34 -16.04
CA ARG A 254 -2.81 9.51 -16.81
C ARG A 254 -4.19 9.54 -16.14
N PRO A 255 -5.30 9.55 -16.90
CA PRO A 255 -6.65 9.63 -16.33
C PRO A 255 -6.99 8.50 -15.34
N LEU A 256 -6.42 7.32 -15.53
CA LEU A 256 -6.65 6.13 -14.70
C LEU A 256 -5.59 5.96 -13.59
N LYS A 257 -4.55 6.80 -13.56
CA LYS A 257 -3.46 6.71 -12.58
C LYS A 257 -4.03 6.96 -11.18
N THR A 258 -3.65 6.09 -10.24
CA THR A 258 -4.04 6.24 -8.84
C THR A 258 -3.41 7.52 -8.30
N PRO A 259 -4.17 8.40 -7.62
CA PRO A 259 -3.66 9.69 -7.12
C PRO A 259 -2.86 9.51 -5.81
N ARG A 260 -1.81 8.68 -5.86
CA ARG A 260 -0.86 8.41 -4.79
C ARG A 260 0.49 8.06 -5.38
N ALA A 261 1.57 8.41 -4.67
CA ALA A 261 2.87 7.84 -4.96
C ALA A 261 2.95 6.39 -4.42
N ALA A 262 3.77 5.56 -5.06
CA ALA A 262 4.06 4.20 -4.63
C ALA A 262 5.34 3.67 -5.28
N CYS A 263 6.12 2.90 -4.53
CA CYS A 263 7.27 2.13 -5.00
C CYS A 263 6.86 0.71 -5.45
N PHE A 264 7.34 0.30 -6.62
CA PHE A 264 7.14 -1.02 -7.21
C PHE A 264 8.50 -1.67 -7.51
N PRO A 265 9.01 -2.54 -6.61
CA PRO A 265 10.24 -3.30 -6.86
C PRO A 265 9.96 -4.46 -7.83
N VAL A 266 9.97 -4.18 -9.14
CA VAL A 266 9.67 -5.17 -10.19
C VAL A 266 10.75 -6.25 -10.20
N GLU A 267 12.01 -5.86 -10.22
CA GLU A 267 13.19 -6.73 -10.13
C GLU A 267 14.17 -6.12 -9.14
N ILE A 268 14.54 -6.83 -8.07
CA ILE A 268 15.42 -6.27 -7.03
C ILE A 268 16.85 -6.77 -7.29
N PRO A 269 17.86 -5.89 -7.43
CA PRO A 269 17.79 -4.42 -7.44
C PRO A 269 17.60 -3.78 -8.83
N GLY A 270 17.38 -4.56 -9.89
CA GLY A 270 17.55 -4.12 -11.29
C GLY A 270 16.43 -3.29 -11.95
N ASP A 271 15.20 -3.28 -11.43
CA ASP A 271 14.05 -2.53 -11.95
C ASP A 271 13.13 -2.15 -10.77
N VAL A 272 13.23 -0.91 -10.31
CA VAL A 272 12.38 -0.36 -9.25
C VAL A 272 11.68 0.87 -9.79
N ARG A 273 10.34 0.88 -9.74
CA ARG A 273 9.55 1.96 -10.33
C ARG A 273 8.88 2.77 -9.24
N LEU A 274 8.98 4.09 -9.34
CA LEU A 274 8.34 5.04 -8.44
C LEU A 274 7.25 5.78 -9.21
N ILE A 275 5.97 5.51 -8.91
CA ILE A 275 4.90 6.32 -9.47
C ILE A 275 4.72 7.58 -8.64
N LEU A 276 4.44 8.70 -9.31
CA LEU A 276 4.05 9.96 -8.71
C LEU A 276 2.74 10.46 -9.33
N ALA A 277 1.83 10.90 -8.46
CA ALA A 277 0.58 11.55 -8.85
C ALA A 277 0.30 12.70 -7.86
N PRO A 278 1.05 13.81 -7.98
CA PRO A 278 1.06 14.89 -7.00
C PRO A 278 -0.32 15.55 -6.86
N VAL A 279 -0.66 15.94 -5.63
CA VAL A 279 -1.89 16.66 -5.25
C VAL A 279 -1.63 18.07 -4.69
N GLY A 280 -0.36 18.47 -4.67
CA GLY A 280 0.19 19.72 -4.19
C GLY A 280 0.70 19.70 -2.75
N GLY A 281 1.57 20.65 -2.44
CA GLY A 281 1.91 21.06 -1.09
C GLY A 281 2.80 20.09 -0.32
N ARG A 282 2.84 20.28 1.00
CA ARG A 282 3.71 19.53 1.93
C ARG A 282 3.54 18.01 1.84
N LEU A 283 2.31 17.54 1.61
CA LEU A 283 2.03 16.09 1.56
C LEU A 283 2.72 15.40 0.39
N ASP A 284 2.87 16.07 -0.76
CA ASP A 284 3.58 15.49 -1.90
C ASP A 284 5.06 15.30 -1.60
N TYR A 285 5.68 16.27 -0.93
CA TYR A 285 7.07 16.16 -0.49
C TYR A 285 7.25 15.00 0.49
N GLU A 286 6.41 14.94 1.52
CA GLU A 286 6.44 13.85 2.51
C GLU A 286 6.29 12.49 1.84
N THR A 287 5.31 12.35 0.94
CA THR A 287 5.04 11.08 0.25
C THR A 287 6.17 10.74 -0.73
N LEU A 288 6.69 11.71 -1.49
CA LEU A 288 7.83 11.49 -2.38
C LEU A 288 9.06 11.00 -1.61
N PHE A 289 9.41 11.64 -0.50
CA PHE A 289 10.56 11.23 0.30
C PHE A 289 10.37 9.84 0.92
N HIS A 290 9.14 9.52 1.36
CA HIS A 290 8.80 8.19 1.86
C HIS A 290 9.01 7.11 0.79
N GLU A 291 8.41 7.29 -0.38
CA GLU A 291 8.51 6.31 -1.47
C GLU A 291 9.91 6.25 -2.10
N ALA A 292 10.64 7.36 -2.13
CA ALA A 292 12.05 7.39 -2.51
C ALA A 292 12.92 6.59 -1.54
N GLY A 293 12.57 6.57 -0.24
CA GLY A 293 13.20 5.71 0.76
C GLY A 293 13.05 4.21 0.41
N HIS A 294 11.84 3.76 0.11
CA HIS A 294 11.59 2.39 -0.38
C HIS A 294 12.33 2.11 -1.69
N THR A 295 12.29 3.05 -2.62
CA THR A 295 12.93 2.94 -3.93
C THR A 295 14.44 2.75 -3.79
N LEU A 296 15.09 3.59 -2.98
CA LEU A 296 16.52 3.50 -2.69
C LEU A 296 16.87 2.23 -1.94
N HIS A 297 16.03 1.80 -0.98
CA HIS A 297 16.22 0.53 -0.30
C HIS A 297 16.30 -0.60 -1.32
N TYR A 298 15.27 -0.79 -2.14
CA TYR A 298 15.22 -1.89 -3.10
C TYR A 298 16.27 -1.79 -4.20
N ALA A 299 16.57 -0.58 -4.69
CA ALA A 299 17.63 -0.37 -5.68
C ALA A 299 19.04 -0.66 -5.12
N ASN A 300 19.23 -0.70 -3.80
CA ASN A 300 20.53 -0.93 -3.16
C ASN A 300 20.61 -2.23 -2.35
N VAL A 301 19.58 -3.08 -2.38
CA VAL A 301 19.70 -4.45 -1.84
C VAL A 301 20.77 -5.21 -2.62
N ASP A 302 21.61 -5.97 -1.92
CA ASP A 302 22.62 -6.83 -2.53
C ASP A 302 21.95 -7.90 -3.42
N GLY A 303 22.21 -7.80 -4.74
CA GLY A 303 21.67 -8.70 -5.75
C GLY A 303 22.16 -10.14 -5.63
N THR A 304 23.15 -10.46 -4.79
CA THR A 304 23.61 -11.83 -4.54
C THR A 304 22.84 -12.54 -3.42
N LEU A 305 22.00 -11.83 -2.68
CA LEU A 305 21.19 -12.41 -1.62
C LEU A 305 20.13 -13.39 -2.18
N PRO A 306 19.85 -14.49 -1.45
CA PRO A 306 18.72 -15.38 -1.77
C PRO A 306 17.39 -14.61 -1.80
N PHE A 307 16.42 -15.10 -2.57
CA PHE A 307 15.09 -14.50 -2.72
C PHE A 307 14.44 -14.19 -1.36
N ALA A 308 14.56 -15.10 -0.39
CA ALA A 308 14.02 -14.92 0.95
C ALA A 308 14.51 -13.64 1.65
N TYR A 309 15.74 -13.19 1.39
CA TYR A 309 16.33 -11.99 1.99
C TYR A 309 16.30 -10.79 1.06
N ARG A 310 16.51 -11.02 -0.23
CA ARG A 310 16.56 -9.96 -1.24
C ARG A 310 15.21 -9.29 -1.43
N ARG A 311 14.14 -10.07 -1.41
CA ARG A 311 12.79 -9.59 -1.78
C ARG A 311 11.78 -9.66 -0.66
N LEU A 312 11.75 -10.76 0.08
CA LEU A 312 10.73 -10.94 1.12
C LEU A 312 11.11 -10.18 2.38
N GLY A 313 12.30 -10.46 2.93
CA GLY A 313 12.91 -9.67 3.98
C GLY A 313 12.03 -9.43 5.22
N ASP A 314 12.43 -8.45 6.02
CA ASP A 314 11.63 -7.98 7.16
C ASP A 314 10.84 -6.73 6.76
N THR A 315 9.51 -6.82 6.75
CA THR A 315 8.61 -5.73 6.36
C THR A 315 8.56 -4.57 7.36
N SER A 316 9.41 -4.56 8.40
CA SER A 316 9.62 -3.39 9.26
C SER A 316 10.65 -2.41 8.69
N VAL A 317 11.45 -2.85 7.71
CA VAL A 317 12.49 -2.02 7.06
C VAL A 317 11.98 -1.34 5.78
N THR A 318 10.88 -1.85 5.22
CA THR A 318 10.22 -1.39 3.99
C THR A 318 8.72 -1.53 4.12
#